data_AF-A0AAW7EAL1-F1
#
_entry.id   AF-A0AAW7EAL1-F1
#
_cell.length_a   1.000
_cell.length_b   1.000
_cell.length_c   1.000
_cell.angle_alpha   90.00
_cell.angle_beta   90.00
_cell.angle_gamma   90.00
#
_symmetry.space_group_name_H-M   'P 1'
#
loop_
_entity.id
_entity.type
_entity.pdbx_description
1 polymer ?
#
loop_
_entity_poly.entity_id
_entity_poly.type
_entity_poly.pdbx_seq_one_letter_code
_entity_poly.pdbx_strand_id
1 'polypeptide(L)'
;MDQDYPISKDGIIEQPKKEIPNAKAKFSRKSSLDFRKYTKQIWLAGLGAFSRAEEEGNKLFDSLVKVGEELESKSVEDVDVEQTTKTVTEKTKETAIETKEKLEKTLDQHVNHSLNRIGLVTVKDVQHLETLILQLHQKVDSLVEENKNLAIQLQKISSQDVE
;
A
#
# COMPACT_ATOMS: atom_id res chain seq x y z
N MET A 1 -53.29 39.98 26.21
CA MET A 1 -54.47 39.33 26.79
C MET A 1 -55.35 38.92 25.63
N ASP A 2 -55.57 37.66 25.29
CA ASP A 2 -55.04 36.40 25.79
C ASP A 2 -55.02 35.43 24.62
N GLN A 3 -54.04 34.54 24.67
CA GLN A 3 -53.61 33.63 23.64
C GLN A 3 -54.18 32.26 23.96
N ASP A 4 -55.27 31.87 23.30
CA ASP A 4 -55.77 30.49 23.34
C ASP A 4 -55.52 29.82 21.99
N TYR A 5 -54.46 29.00 21.97
CA TYR A 5 -54.16 28.05 20.91
C TYR A 5 -54.94 26.74 21.16
N PRO A 6 -55.81 26.30 20.24
CA PRO A 6 -56.26 24.91 20.26
C PRO A 6 -55.19 24.00 19.66
N ILE A 7 -54.67 23.15 20.52
CA ILE A 7 -53.80 22.01 20.26
C ILE A 7 -54.39 21.14 19.14
N SER A 8 -53.64 20.95 18.05
CA SER A 8 -53.86 19.85 17.11
C SER A 8 -52.63 18.95 17.09
N LYS A 9 -52.89 17.67 17.28
CA LYS A 9 -51.94 16.55 17.29
C LYS A 9 -51.44 16.29 15.86
N ASP A 10 -50.27 15.69 15.79
CA ASP A 10 -49.51 15.26 14.59
C ASP A 10 -48.59 16.33 13.98
N GLY A 11 -47.40 16.43 14.56
CA GLY A 11 -46.32 17.29 14.09
C GLY A 11 -45.59 16.73 12.87
N ILE A 12 -46.15 16.98 11.67
CA ILE A 12 -45.37 17.05 10.44
C ILE A 12 -45.18 18.53 10.09
N ILE A 13 -43.95 19.02 10.27
CA ILE A 13 -43.52 20.34 9.83
C ILE A 13 -43.30 20.25 8.31
N GLU A 14 -44.24 20.76 7.52
CA GLU A 14 -44.00 20.99 6.09
C GLU A 14 -43.04 22.17 5.93
N GLN A 15 -41.81 21.90 5.46
CA GLN A 15 -40.90 22.94 5.00
C GLN A 15 -41.22 23.33 3.54
N PRO A 16 -41.16 24.61 3.17
CA PRO A 16 -41.40 25.05 1.80
C PRO A 16 -40.27 24.57 0.86
N LYS A 17 -40.62 23.79 -0.16
CA LYS A 17 -39.71 23.36 -1.24
C LYS A 17 -39.23 24.57 -2.04
N LYS A 18 -37.95 24.94 -1.87
CA LYS A 18 -37.24 25.86 -2.75
C LYS A 18 -36.66 25.06 -3.93
N GLU A 19 -37.32 25.14 -5.09
CA GLU A 19 -36.83 24.54 -6.33
C GLU A 19 -35.53 25.23 -6.78
N ILE A 20 -34.44 24.46 -6.88
CA ILE A 20 -33.20 24.89 -7.51
C ILE A 20 -33.24 24.39 -8.97
N PRO A 21 -33.09 25.27 -9.99
CA PRO A 21 -33.15 24.84 -11.38
C PRO A 21 -32.01 23.88 -11.73
N ASN A 22 -32.40 22.69 -12.18
CA ASN A 22 -31.52 21.60 -12.61
C ASN A 22 -30.82 21.95 -13.92
N ALA A 23 -29.55 22.34 -13.84
CA ALA A 23 -28.66 22.51 -14.98
C ALA A 23 -27.50 21.48 -14.97
N LYS A 24 -27.76 20.18 -14.81
CA LYS A 24 -26.71 19.15 -15.03
C LYS A 24 -27.28 17.85 -15.63
N ALA A 25 -27.56 17.86 -16.94
CA ALA A 25 -27.98 16.64 -17.67
C ALA A 25 -27.32 16.47 -19.05
N LYS A 26 -26.07 16.95 -19.25
CA LYS A 26 -25.32 16.71 -20.51
C LYS A 26 -23.87 16.24 -20.35
N PHE A 27 -23.36 16.02 -19.13
CA PHE A 27 -21.96 15.59 -18.92
C PHE A 27 -21.77 14.10 -18.57
N SER A 28 -22.81 13.38 -18.14
CA SER A 28 -22.67 12.03 -17.57
C SER A 28 -22.62 10.86 -18.56
N ARG A 29 -22.78 11.11 -19.88
CA ARG A 29 -22.77 10.04 -20.91
C ARG A 29 -21.47 9.92 -21.69
N LYS A 30 -20.55 10.87 -21.55
CA LYS A 30 -19.28 10.89 -22.29
C LYS A 30 -18.10 10.35 -21.47
N SER A 31 -18.12 10.55 -20.15
CA SER A 31 -17.05 10.12 -19.24
C SER A 31 -16.83 8.61 -19.19
N SER A 32 -17.87 7.78 -19.34
CA SER A 32 -17.74 6.31 -19.31
C SER A 32 -17.14 5.74 -20.61
N LEU A 33 -17.44 6.35 -21.76
CA LEU A 33 -16.84 6.01 -23.06
C LEU A 33 -15.38 6.46 -23.11
N ASP A 34 -15.09 7.65 -22.57
CA ASP A 34 -13.74 8.19 -22.49
C ASP A 34 -12.89 7.35 -21.54
N PHE A 35 -13.41 6.95 -20.37
CA PHE A 35 -12.70 6.08 -19.42
C PHE A 35 -12.26 4.76 -20.07
N ARG A 36 -13.16 4.04 -20.77
CA ARG A 36 -12.80 2.80 -21.47
C ARG A 36 -11.71 2.99 -22.52
N LYS A 37 -11.72 4.13 -23.22
CA LYS A 37 -10.70 4.49 -24.22
C LYS A 37 -9.36 4.78 -23.54
N TYR A 38 -9.36 5.52 -22.43
CA TYR A 38 -8.14 5.80 -21.64
C TYR A 38 -7.58 4.53 -20.99
N THR A 39 -8.41 3.66 -20.41
CA THR A 39 -7.97 2.37 -19.85
C THR A 39 -7.29 1.52 -20.92
N LYS A 40 -7.86 1.45 -22.13
CA LYS A 40 -7.25 0.73 -23.26
C LYS A 40 -5.91 1.35 -23.67
N GLN A 41 -5.81 2.68 -23.70
CA GLN A 41 -4.56 3.37 -24.01
C GLN A 41 -3.48 3.14 -22.96
N ILE A 42 -3.82 3.20 -21.67
CA ILE A 42 -2.90 2.92 -20.57
C ILE A 42 -2.40 1.47 -20.66
N TRP A 43 -3.30 0.52 -20.94
CA TRP A 43 -2.92 -0.89 -21.10
C TRP A 43 -2.00 -1.12 -22.29
N LEU A 44 -2.33 -0.54 -23.45
CA LEU A 44 -1.49 -0.64 -24.65
C LEU A 44 -0.13 0.05 -24.46
N ALA A 45 -0.08 1.17 -23.73
CA ALA A 45 1.16 1.83 -23.38
C ALA A 45 2.00 0.98 -22.43
N GLY A 46 1.37 0.33 -21.43
CA GLY A 46 2.03 -0.63 -20.56
C GLY A 46 2.62 -1.82 -21.32
N LEU A 47 1.83 -2.40 -22.23
CA LEU A 47 2.28 -3.53 -23.07
C LEU A 47 3.40 -3.12 -24.04
N GLY A 48 3.31 -1.93 -24.64
CA GLY A 48 4.34 -1.39 -25.53
C GLY A 48 5.63 -1.05 -24.80
N ALA A 49 5.55 -0.47 -23.60
CA ALA A 49 6.71 -0.20 -22.75
C ALA A 49 7.37 -1.50 -22.27
N PHE A 50 6.59 -2.53 -21.94
CA PHE A 50 7.11 -3.85 -21.57
C PHE A 50 7.86 -4.50 -22.75
N SER A 51 7.27 -4.52 -23.94
CA SER A 51 7.92 -5.05 -25.15
C SER A 51 9.19 -4.28 -25.51
N ARG A 52 9.20 -2.95 -25.34
CA ARG A 52 10.38 -2.10 -25.53
C ARG A 52 11.48 -2.44 -24.51
N ALA A 53 11.13 -2.62 -23.24
CA ALA A 53 12.07 -2.98 -22.18
C ALA A 53 12.66 -4.38 -22.36
N GLU A 54 11.91 -5.33 -22.93
CA GLU A 54 12.43 -6.65 -23.29
C GLU A 54 13.44 -6.57 -24.44
N GLU A 55 13.11 -5.83 -25.51
CA GLU A 55 14.00 -5.67 -26.66
C GLU A 55 15.26 -4.86 -26.34
N GLU A 56 15.13 -3.78 -25.57
CA GLU A 56 16.26 -2.95 -25.13
C GLU A 56 17.01 -3.58 -23.94
N GLY A 57 16.36 -4.44 -23.16
CA GLY A 57 16.95 -5.15 -22.02
C GLY A 57 18.04 -6.13 -22.45
N ASN A 58 17.82 -6.89 -23.53
CA ASN A 58 18.86 -7.79 -24.06
C ASN A 58 20.07 -7.01 -24.58
N LYS A 59 19.84 -5.89 -25.28
CA LYS A 59 20.93 -5.03 -25.80
C LYS A 59 21.72 -4.36 -24.66
N LEU A 60 21.04 -3.94 -23.60
CA LEU A 60 21.68 -3.41 -22.39
C LEU A 60 22.52 -4.50 -21.71
N PHE A 61 21.97 -5.71 -21.58
CA PHE A 61 22.70 -6.85 -21.05
C PHE A 61 23.95 -7.16 -21.88
N ASP A 62 23.83 -7.30 -23.20
CA ASP A 62 24.96 -7.55 -24.10
C ASP A 62 26.03 -6.45 -24.00
N SER A 63 25.61 -5.19 -23.88
CA SER A 63 26.54 -4.06 -23.68
C SER A 63 27.23 -4.13 -22.31
N LEU A 64 26.52 -4.50 -21.25
CA LEU A 64 27.10 -4.67 -19.92
C LEU A 64 28.08 -5.86 -19.88
N VAL A 65 27.76 -6.96 -20.55
CA VAL A 65 28.64 -8.11 -20.71
C VAL A 65 29.92 -7.69 -21.42
N LYS A 66 29.82 -6.97 -22.55
CA LYS A 66 30.99 -6.48 -23.29
C LYS A 66 31.87 -5.53 -22.47
N VAL A 67 31.27 -4.63 -21.69
CA VAL A 67 32.01 -3.75 -20.78
C VAL A 67 32.68 -4.57 -19.66
N GLY A 68 32.04 -5.63 -19.18
CA GLY A 68 32.63 -6.57 -18.24
C GLY A 68 33.83 -7.32 -18.81
N GLU A 69 33.72 -7.84 -20.04
CA GLU A 69 34.83 -8.50 -20.76
C GLU A 69 36.01 -7.55 -21.00
N GLU A 70 35.75 -6.29 -21.35
CA GLU A 70 36.80 -5.27 -21.52
C GLU A 70 37.48 -4.92 -20.19
N LEU A 71 36.72 -4.79 -19.10
CA LEU A 71 37.27 -4.57 -17.77
C LEU A 71 38.09 -5.76 -17.28
N GLU A 72 37.62 -6.99 -17.49
CA GLU A 72 38.37 -8.21 -17.16
C GLU A 72 39.68 -8.26 -17.95
N SER A 73 39.61 -8.07 -19.27
CA SER A 73 40.78 -8.08 -20.14
C SER A 73 41.81 -7.01 -19.72
N LYS A 74 41.34 -5.82 -19.34
CA LYS A 74 42.20 -4.72 -18.88
C LYS A 74 42.77 -4.96 -17.49
N SER A 75 42.03 -5.62 -16.60
CA SER A 75 42.56 -6.10 -15.34
C SER A 75 43.60 -7.22 -15.53
N VAL A 76 43.43 -8.11 -16.50
CA VAL A 76 44.43 -9.15 -16.81
C VAL A 76 45.70 -8.56 -17.41
N GLU A 77 45.59 -7.49 -18.19
CA GLU A 77 46.75 -6.80 -18.81
C GLU A 77 47.56 -5.97 -17.78
N ASP A 78 46.90 -5.38 -16.76
CA ASP A 78 47.57 -4.66 -15.67
C ASP A 78 48.15 -5.59 -14.56
N VAL A 79 47.82 -6.89 -14.55
CA VAL A 79 48.31 -7.86 -13.56
C VAL A 79 49.77 -8.27 -13.79
N ASP A 80 50.39 -7.93 -14.93
CA ASP A 80 51.82 -8.20 -15.17
C ASP A 80 52.76 -7.20 -14.45
N VAL A 81 52.22 -6.24 -13.69
CA VAL A 81 52.98 -5.22 -12.94
C VAL A 81 52.94 -5.42 -11.42
N GLU A 82 52.18 -6.38 -10.89
CA GLU A 82 51.84 -6.44 -9.46
C GLU A 82 52.75 -7.34 -8.60
N GLN A 83 54.05 -7.02 -8.54
CA GLN A 83 54.93 -7.48 -7.44
C GLN A 83 54.59 -6.83 -6.07
N THR A 84 53.49 -6.09 -5.97
CA THR A 84 53.06 -5.31 -4.79
C THR A 84 51.74 -5.76 -4.15
N THR A 85 51.18 -6.92 -4.52
CA THR A 85 49.88 -7.44 -4.01
C THR A 85 49.91 -8.11 -2.64
N LYS A 86 51.09 -8.45 -2.11
CA LYS A 86 51.16 -9.35 -0.94
C LYS A 86 50.81 -8.69 0.41
N THR A 87 50.52 -7.38 0.45
CA THR A 87 50.22 -6.64 1.70
C THR A 87 48.86 -5.93 1.72
N VAL A 88 48.08 -5.94 0.63
CA VAL A 88 46.77 -5.25 0.53
C VAL A 88 45.58 -6.22 0.62
N THR A 89 45.83 -7.53 0.52
CA THR A 89 44.80 -8.59 0.49
C THR A 89 44.07 -8.83 1.82
N GLU A 90 44.59 -8.40 2.98
CA GLU A 90 43.87 -8.51 4.25
C GLU A 90 42.94 -7.32 4.53
N LYS A 91 43.38 -6.07 4.27
CA LYS A 91 42.58 -4.88 4.54
C LYS A 91 41.42 -4.68 3.55
N THR A 92 41.55 -5.18 2.33
CA THR A 92 40.45 -5.12 1.33
C THR A 92 39.35 -6.13 1.61
N LYS A 93 39.66 -7.27 2.27
CA LYS A 93 38.66 -8.28 2.61
C LYS A 93 37.69 -7.79 3.67
N GLU A 94 38.18 -7.07 4.67
CA GLU A 94 37.36 -6.51 5.76
C GLU A 94 36.47 -5.37 5.25
N THR A 95 37.01 -4.43 4.46
CA THR A 95 36.22 -3.38 3.81
C THR A 95 35.23 -3.93 2.78
N ALA A 96 35.56 -5.02 2.08
CA ALA A 96 34.64 -5.71 1.18
C ALA A 96 33.47 -6.36 1.94
N ILE A 97 33.69 -6.89 3.14
CA ILE A 97 32.64 -7.46 3.98
C ILE A 97 31.71 -6.37 4.52
N GLU A 98 32.25 -5.25 5.01
CA GLU A 98 31.44 -4.12 5.50
C GLU A 98 30.60 -3.48 4.38
N THR A 99 31.16 -3.34 3.18
CA THR A 99 30.42 -2.83 2.02
C THR A 99 29.38 -3.82 1.51
N LYS A 100 29.66 -5.13 1.55
CA LYS A 100 28.68 -6.19 1.25
C LYS A 100 27.50 -6.15 2.21
N GLU A 101 27.73 -6.04 3.52
CA GLU A 101 26.65 -5.96 4.51
C GLU A 101 25.77 -4.72 4.29
N LYS A 102 26.39 -3.58 3.95
CA LYS A 102 25.65 -2.36 3.61
C LYS A 102 24.86 -2.50 2.30
N LEU A 103 25.39 -3.20 1.30
CA LEU A 103 24.71 -3.50 0.04
C LEU A 103 23.58 -4.52 0.22
N GLU A 104 23.75 -5.53 1.08
CA GLU A 104 22.69 -6.46 1.46
C GLU A 104 21.54 -5.70 2.13
N LYS A 105 21.85 -4.79 3.06
CA LYS A 105 20.85 -3.95 3.72
C LYS A 105 20.11 -3.02 2.75
N THR A 106 20.80 -2.40 1.80
CA THR A 106 20.14 -1.53 0.82
C THR A 106 19.37 -2.34 -0.21
N LEU A 107 19.89 -3.47 -0.66
CA LEU A 107 19.19 -4.39 -1.56
C LEU A 107 17.89 -4.89 -0.93
N ASP A 108 17.92 -5.29 0.34
CA ASP A 108 16.70 -5.65 1.08
C ASP A 108 15.71 -4.49 1.14
N GLN A 109 16.16 -3.27 1.40
CA GLN A 109 15.28 -2.09 1.40
C GLN A 109 14.65 -1.85 0.03
N HIS A 110 15.42 -1.99 -1.05
CA HIS A 110 14.94 -1.81 -2.42
C HIS A 110 14.04 -2.95 -2.90
N VAL A 111 14.33 -4.20 -2.52
CA VAL A 111 13.48 -5.36 -2.80
C VAL A 111 12.17 -5.24 -2.05
N ASN A 112 12.19 -4.90 -0.76
CA ASN A 112 10.98 -4.65 0.02
C ASN A 112 10.15 -3.49 -0.56
N HIS A 113 10.80 -2.40 -0.97
CA HIS A 113 10.12 -1.26 -1.60
C HIS A 113 9.50 -1.64 -2.96
N SER A 114 10.20 -2.45 -3.76
CA SER A 114 9.73 -2.92 -5.06
C SER A 114 8.57 -3.90 -4.92
N LEU A 115 8.62 -4.83 -3.97
CA LEU A 115 7.52 -5.77 -3.67
C LEU A 115 6.26 -5.02 -3.22
N ASN A 116 6.40 -4.03 -2.34
CA ASN A 116 5.30 -3.17 -1.91
C ASN A 116 4.72 -2.36 -3.08
N ARG A 117 5.56 -1.91 -4.01
CA ARG A 117 5.15 -1.14 -5.20
C ARG A 117 4.51 -2.00 -6.30
N ILE A 118 4.84 -3.28 -6.37
CA ILE A 118 4.21 -4.27 -7.28
C ILE A 118 2.87 -4.77 -6.69
N GLY A 119 2.53 -4.39 -5.46
CA GLY A 119 1.24 -4.73 -4.83
C GLY A 119 1.18 -6.17 -4.33
N LEU A 120 2.34 -6.81 -4.13
CA LEU A 120 2.45 -8.17 -3.60
C LEU A 120 2.54 -8.09 -2.08
N VAL A 121 1.62 -8.78 -1.40
CA VAL A 121 1.57 -8.88 0.06
C VAL A 121 2.90 -9.40 0.59
N THR A 122 3.55 -8.63 1.46
CA THR A 122 4.80 -9.04 2.10
C THR A 122 4.53 -9.82 3.38
N VAL A 123 5.52 -10.60 3.85
CA VAL A 123 5.41 -11.37 5.11
C VAL A 123 5.13 -10.45 6.30
N LYS A 124 5.66 -9.22 6.29
CA LYS A 124 5.40 -8.22 7.34
C LYS A 124 3.95 -7.76 7.34
N ASP A 125 3.32 -7.64 6.18
CA ASP A 125 1.91 -7.25 6.08
C ASP A 125 1.00 -8.33 6.66
N VAL A 126 1.35 -9.60 6.43
CA VAL A 126 0.64 -10.75 7.03
C VAL A 126 0.75 -10.72 8.56
N GLN A 127 1.95 -10.49 9.10
CA GLN A 127 2.17 -10.39 10.55
C GLN A 127 1.48 -9.18 11.17
N HIS A 128 1.47 -8.04 10.47
CA HIS A 128 0.75 -6.86 10.90
C HIS A 128 -0.76 -7.12 10.95
N LEU A 129 -1.29 -7.80 9.93
CA LEU A 129 -2.71 -8.17 9.89
C LEU A 129 -3.06 -9.18 11.00
N GLU A 130 -2.21 -10.16 11.28
CA GLU A 130 -2.38 -11.08 12.41
C GLU A 130 -2.49 -10.32 13.74
N THR A 131 -1.61 -9.34 13.95
CA THR A 131 -1.65 -8.50 15.16
C THR A 131 -2.95 -7.71 15.25
N LEU A 132 -3.41 -7.12 14.14
CA LEU A 132 -4.67 -6.38 14.08
C LEU A 132 -5.88 -7.29 14.37
N ILE A 133 -5.87 -8.51 13.83
CA ILE A 133 -6.91 -9.51 14.07
C ILE A 133 -6.96 -9.87 15.56
N LEU A 134 -5.80 -10.11 16.20
CA LEU A 134 -5.74 -10.40 17.64
C LEU A 134 -6.27 -9.24 18.50
N GLN A 135 -5.89 -8.00 18.17
CA GLN A 135 -6.40 -6.82 18.87
C GLN A 135 -7.91 -6.66 18.71
N LEU A 136 -8.43 -6.92 17.50
CA LEU A 136 -9.86 -6.85 17.24
C LEU A 136 -10.61 -7.95 18.00
N HIS A 137 -10.10 -9.18 18.03
CA HIS A 137 -10.66 -10.27 18.83
C HIS A 137 -10.74 -9.88 20.30
N GLN A 138 -9.66 -9.37 20.87
CA GLN A 138 -9.64 -8.94 22.27
C GLN A 138 -10.68 -7.84 22.55
N LYS A 139 -10.85 -6.88 21.64
CA LYS A 139 -11.85 -5.83 21.79
C LYS A 139 -13.28 -6.34 21.65
N VAL A 140 -13.53 -7.29 20.75
CA VAL A 140 -14.82 -7.95 20.61
C VAL A 140 -15.15 -8.75 21.88
N ASP A 141 -14.20 -9.50 22.42
CA ASP A 141 -14.40 -10.27 23.66
C ASP A 141 -14.73 -9.35 24.85
N SER A 142 -13.99 -8.23 25.00
CA SER A 142 -14.27 -7.22 26.01
C SER A 142 -15.68 -6.65 25.87
N LEU A 143 -16.10 -6.29 24.65
CA LEU A 143 -17.44 -5.76 24.40
C LEU A 143 -18.54 -6.81 24.65
N VAL A 144 -18.28 -8.09 24.35
CA VAL A 144 -19.20 -9.18 24.66
C VAL A 144 -19.36 -9.34 26.16
N GLU A 145 -18.27 -9.24 26.92
CA GLU A 145 -18.30 -9.32 28.38
C GLU A 145 -19.00 -8.11 29.03
N GLU A 146 -18.72 -6.90 28.56
CA GLU A 146 -19.44 -5.69 28.97
C GLU A 146 -20.94 -5.81 28.69
N ASN A 147 -21.33 -6.26 27.50
CA ASN A 147 -22.73 -6.46 27.15
C ASN A 147 -23.41 -7.52 28.04
N LYS A 148 -22.74 -8.62 28.38
CA LYS A 148 -23.26 -9.61 29.33
C LYS A 148 -23.44 -9.01 30.71
N ASN A 149 -22.47 -8.24 31.19
CA ASN A 149 -22.56 -7.58 32.49
C ASN A 149 -23.70 -6.56 32.54
N LEU A 150 -23.88 -5.76 31.48
CA LEU A 150 -25.03 -4.85 31.35
C LEU A 150 -26.35 -5.60 31.34
N ALA A 151 -26.45 -6.73 30.62
CA ALA A 151 -27.66 -7.55 30.62
C ALA A 151 -27.99 -8.10 32.02
N ILE A 152 -26.98 -8.54 32.78
CA ILE A 152 -27.12 -8.99 34.17
C ILE A 152 -27.56 -7.84 35.08
N GLN A 153 -26.98 -6.63 34.91
CA GLN A 153 -27.37 -5.45 35.66
C GLN A 153 -28.84 -5.05 35.41
N LEU A 154 -29.27 -5.07 34.14
CA LEU A 154 -30.66 -4.79 33.76
C LEU A 154 -31.63 -5.81 34.37
N GLN A 155 -31.27 -7.09 34.37
CA GLN A 155 -32.09 -8.14 35.00
C GLN A 155 -32.19 -7.95 36.52
N LYS A 156 -31.10 -7.55 37.18
CA LYS A 156 -31.08 -7.26 38.61
C LYS A 156 -31.98 -6.08 38.97
N ILE A 157 -31.93 -5.00 38.19
CA ILE A 157 -32.76 -3.80 38.39
C ILE A 157 -34.25 -4.15 38.22
N SER A 158 -34.60 -4.90 37.16
CA SER A 158 -35.99 -5.33 36.92
C SER A 158 -36.57 -6.21 38.03
N SER A 159 -35.74 -6.99 38.75
CA SER A 159 -36.19 -7.80 39.89
C SER A 159 -36.29 -7.00 41.19
N GLN A 160 -35.65 -5.83 41.27
CA GLN A 160 -35.60 -4.98 42.46
C GLN A 160 -36.77 -3.98 42.53
N ASP A 161 -37.42 -3.68 41.39
CA ASP A 161 -38.60 -2.81 41.30
C ASP A 161 -39.94 -3.55 41.56
N VAL A 162 -39.93 -4.86 41.84
CA VAL A 162 -41.13 -5.71 42.01
C VAL A 162 -41.42 -6.09 43.48
N GLU A 163 -40.56 -5.69 44.42
CA GLU A 163 -40.69 -5.94 45.87
C GLU A 163 -41.01 -4.64 46.63
#